data_AF-A0A964MVV7-F1
#
_entry.id   AF-A0A964MVV7-F1
#
_cell.length_a   1.000
_cell.length_b   1.000
_cell.length_c   1.000
_cell.angle_alpha   90.00
_cell.angle_beta   90.00
_cell.angle_gamma   90.00
#
_symmetry.space_group_name_H-M   'P 1'
#
loop_
_entity.id
_entity.type
_entity.pdbx_description
1 polymer ?
#
loop_
_entity_poly.entity_id
_entity_poly.type
_entity_poly.pdbx_seq_one_letter_code
_entity_poly.pdbx_strand_id
1 'polypeptide(L)'
;DKVHLDPQRGMHAEQEYVFFGPPPRAGTRLVATSRIDSVHEKVGKRGGKLGFAVMVTEFRAEDGTLVAEARLTGVETAVSGGADR
;
A
#
# COMPACT_ATOMS: atom_id res chain seq x y z
N ASP A 1 13.23 11.82 -1.71
CA ASP A 1 13.54 10.38 -1.87
C ASP A 1 12.48 9.67 -2.65
N LYS A 2 12.87 9.02 -3.75
CA LYS A 2 11.94 8.28 -4.62
C LYS A 2 11.80 6.86 -4.07
N VAL A 3 10.58 6.41 -3.92
CA VAL A 3 10.28 5.02 -3.53
C VAL A 3 10.79 4.11 -4.65
N HIS A 4 11.78 3.26 -4.34
CA HIS A 4 12.32 2.26 -5.26
C HIS A 4 11.63 0.92 -5.02
N LEU A 5 10.31 0.88 -5.24
CA LEU A 5 9.54 -0.36 -5.24
C LEU A 5 8.95 -0.58 -6.63
N ASP A 6 9.17 -1.76 -7.20
CA ASP A 6 8.57 -2.19 -8.45
C ASP A 6 7.17 -2.77 -8.16
N PRO A 7 6.07 -2.10 -8.57
CA PRO A 7 4.72 -2.60 -8.32
C PRO A 7 4.44 -3.96 -8.97
N GLN A 8 5.23 -4.40 -9.97
CA GLN A 8 5.09 -5.74 -10.56
C GLN A 8 5.70 -6.85 -9.70
N ARG A 9 6.61 -6.49 -8.77
CA ARG A 9 7.27 -7.42 -7.83
C ARG A 9 6.70 -7.33 -6.42
N GLY A 10 5.80 -6.38 -6.18
CA GLY A 10 5.12 -6.20 -4.92
C GLY A 10 4.16 -7.34 -4.61
N MET A 11 4.24 -7.86 -3.40
CA MET A 11 3.26 -8.77 -2.83
C MET A 11 2.34 -8.01 -1.87
N HIS A 12 1.05 -8.37 -1.85
CA HIS A 12 0.09 -7.87 -0.86
C HIS A 12 0.35 -8.52 0.50
N ALA A 13 0.83 -7.75 1.47
CA ALA A 13 1.10 -8.25 2.82
C ALA A 13 -0.12 -8.08 3.74
N GLU A 14 -0.69 -6.88 3.79
CA GLU A 14 -1.83 -6.54 4.64
C GLU A 14 -2.75 -5.56 3.94
N GLN A 15 -4.05 -5.66 4.22
CA GLN A 15 -5.06 -4.70 3.78
C GLN A 15 -6.04 -4.42 4.92
N GLU A 16 -6.21 -3.14 5.24
CA GLU A 16 -7.18 -2.63 6.20
C GLU A 16 -8.14 -1.65 5.52
N TYR A 17 -9.38 -1.59 6.01
CA TYR A 17 -10.37 -0.56 5.67
C TYR A 17 -11.02 0.00 6.94
N VAL A 18 -11.05 1.32 7.04
CA VAL A 18 -11.81 2.03 8.07
C VAL A 18 -12.97 2.77 7.39
N PHE A 19 -14.19 2.54 7.86
CA PHE A 19 -15.39 3.23 7.39
C PHE A 19 -15.83 4.24 8.46
N PHE A 20 -15.95 5.52 8.09
CA PHE A 20 -16.35 6.60 9.01
C PHE A 20 -17.89 6.74 9.14
N GLY A 21 -18.62 5.74 8.65
CA GLY A 21 -20.06 5.63 8.63
C GLY A 21 -20.46 4.27 8.04
N PRO A 22 -21.72 4.11 7.59
CA PRO A 22 -22.12 2.92 6.86
C PRO A 22 -21.22 2.71 5.62
N PRO A 23 -20.85 1.46 5.30
CA PRO A 23 -20.10 1.18 4.07
C PRO A 23 -20.83 1.72 2.81
N PRO A 24 -20.07 2.15 1.77
CA PRO A 24 -20.65 2.56 0.50
C PRO A 24 -21.56 1.49 -0.11
N ARG A 25 -22.60 1.92 -0.81
CA ARG A 25 -23.53 1.02 -1.51
C ARG A 25 -23.24 1.04 -3.00
N ALA A 26 -23.83 0.08 -3.73
CA ALA A 26 -23.79 0.09 -5.18
C ALA A 26 -24.32 1.43 -5.72
N GLY A 27 -23.58 2.04 -6.64
CA GLY A 27 -23.91 3.35 -7.20
C GLY A 27 -23.36 4.55 -6.42
N THR A 28 -22.79 4.37 -5.21
CA THR A 28 -22.08 5.47 -4.52
C THR A 28 -20.85 5.88 -5.33
N ARG A 29 -20.75 7.17 -5.67
CA ARG A 29 -19.60 7.74 -6.37
C ARG A 29 -18.62 8.35 -5.35
N LEU A 30 -17.37 7.93 -5.42
CA LEU A 30 -16.29 8.39 -4.54
C LEU A 30 -15.09 8.83 -5.37
N VAL A 31 -14.37 9.82 -4.85
CA VAL A 31 -13.06 10.24 -5.36
C VAL A 31 -11.99 9.57 -4.50
N ALA A 32 -11.15 8.75 -5.13
CA ALA A 32 -10.05 8.06 -4.47
C ALA A 32 -8.75 8.83 -4.68
N THR A 33 -8.02 9.12 -3.59
CA THR A 33 -6.68 9.71 -3.66
C THR A 33 -5.72 8.88 -2.82
N SER A 34 -4.63 8.45 -3.44
CA SER A 34 -3.63 7.58 -2.80
C SER A 34 -2.33 8.34 -2.54
N ARG A 35 -1.66 8.00 -1.44
CA ARG A 35 -0.33 8.49 -1.09
C ARG A 35 0.48 7.40 -0.41
N ILE A 36 1.80 7.46 -0.54
CA ILE A 36 2.69 6.66 0.28
C ILE A 36 2.76 7.28 1.67
N ASP A 37 2.44 6.50 2.68
CA ASP A 37 2.47 6.89 4.09
C ASP A 37 3.82 6.59 4.72
N SER A 38 4.41 5.43 4.39
CA SER A 38 5.76 5.08 4.84
C SER A 38 6.44 4.07 3.91
N VAL A 39 7.77 4.05 3.97
CA VAL A 39 8.61 3.02 3.36
C VAL A 39 9.66 2.60 4.38
N HIS A 40 9.88 1.30 4.56
CA HIS A 40 10.86 0.77 5.51
C HIS A 40 11.43 -0.58 5.06
N GLU A 41 12.62 -0.95 5.53
CA GLU A 41 13.26 -2.23 5.21
C GLU A 41 13.28 -3.17 6.42
N LYS A 42 13.22 -4.49 6.17
CA LYS A 42 13.53 -5.53 7.17
C LYS A 42 14.45 -6.59 6.57
N VAL A 43 15.26 -7.21 7.40
CA VAL A 43 16.01 -8.41 7.02
C VAL A 43 15.10 -9.63 7.18
N GLY A 44 14.87 -10.35 6.07
CA GLY A 44 14.08 -11.58 6.06
C GLY A 44 14.80 -12.73 6.76
N LYS A 45 14.05 -13.75 7.16
CA LYS A 45 14.57 -14.93 7.90
C LYS A 45 15.70 -15.68 7.18
N ARG A 46 15.81 -15.54 5.85
CA ARG A 46 16.84 -16.16 5.00
C ARG A 46 17.97 -15.20 4.60
N GLY A 47 18.08 -14.05 5.27
CA GLY A 47 19.14 -13.05 5.03
C GLY A 47 18.89 -12.07 3.87
N GLY A 48 17.83 -12.25 3.07
CA GLY A 48 17.45 -11.29 2.02
C GLY A 48 16.77 -10.03 2.59
N LYS A 49 16.91 -8.89 1.92
CA LYS A 49 16.20 -7.64 2.29
C LYS A 49 14.75 -7.66 1.81
N LEU A 50 13.86 -7.16 2.65
CA LEU A 50 12.44 -6.93 2.36
C LEU A 50 12.18 -5.44 2.42
N GLY A 51 11.77 -4.84 1.31
CA GLY A 51 11.23 -3.48 1.28
C GLY A 51 9.74 -3.51 1.55
N PHE A 52 9.26 -2.67 2.46
CA PHE A 52 7.84 -2.49 2.75
C PHE A 52 7.43 -1.07 2.40
N ALA A 53 6.25 -0.92 1.81
CA ALA A 53 5.58 0.38 1.70
C ALA A 53 4.14 0.29 2.17
N VAL A 54 3.72 1.32 2.89
CA VAL A 54 2.33 1.52 3.28
C VAL A 54 1.75 2.61 2.38
N MET A 55 0.70 2.26 1.64
CA MET A 55 -0.09 3.20 0.86
C MET A 55 -1.42 3.44 1.57
N VAL A 56 -1.79 4.70 1.71
CA VAL A 56 -3.10 5.13 2.22
C VAL A 56 -3.91 5.63 1.04
N THR A 57 -5.14 5.15 0.89
CA THR A 57 -6.12 5.67 -0.06
C THR A 57 -7.30 6.25 0.70
N GLU A 58 -7.54 7.54 0.52
CA GLU A 58 -8.73 8.21 1.03
C GLU A 58 -9.83 8.14 -0.03
N PHE A 59 -11.04 7.74 0.38
CA PHE A 59 -12.24 7.77 -0.45
C PHE A 59 -13.17 8.85 0.05
N ARG A 60 -13.35 9.91 -0.74
CA ARG A 60 -14.21 11.04 -0.41
C ARG A 60 -15.46 11.07 -1.27
N ALA A 61 -16.58 11.51 -0.69
CA ALA A 61 -17.80 11.82 -1.45
C ALA A 61 -17.60 13.08 -2.30
N GLU A 62 -18.56 13.39 -3.17
CA GLU A 62 -18.50 14.55 -4.06
C GLU A 62 -18.46 15.89 -3.30
N ASP A 63 -18.99 15.93 -2.07
CA ASP A 63 -18.93 17.08 -1.17
C ASP A 63 -17.62 17.17 -0.35
N GLY A 64 -16.70 16.23 -0.54
CA GLY A 64 -15.40 16.17 0.15
C GLY A 64 -15.41 15.39 1.47
N THR A 65 -16.56 14.89 1.93
CA THR A 65 -16.67 14.08 3.15
C THR A 65 -15.83 12.81 3.03
N LEU A 66 -14.98 12.53 4.03
CA LEU A 66 -14.21 11.28 4.08
C LEU A 66 -15.13 10.12 4.44
N VAL A 67 -15.28 9.17 3.53
CA VAL A 67 -16.20 8.03 3.68
C VAL A 67 -15.45 6.81 4.19
N ALA A 68 -14.27 6.54 3.62
CA ALA A 68 -13.43 5.42 4.00
C ALA A 68 -11.95 5.75 3.80
N GLU A 69 -11.10 5.07 4.57
CA GLU A 69 -9.67 4.98 4.35
C GLU A 69 -9.30 3.51 4.10
N ALA A 70 -8.43 3.27 3.12
CA ALA A 70 -7.79 1.97 2.93
C ALA A 70 -6.29 2.08 3.16
N ARG A 71 -5.74 1.19 3.99
CA ARG A 71 -4.31 1.01 4.19
C ARG A 71 -3.86 -0.29 3.58
N LEU A 72 -2.99 -0.19 2.57
CA LEU A 72 -2.34 -1.33 1.95
C LEU A 72 -0.87 -1.36 2.35
N THR A 73 -0.42 -2.48 2.91
CA THR A 73 1.01 -2.77 3.09
C THR A 73 1.46 -3.69 1.95
N GLY A 74 2.32 -3.17 1.08
CA GLY A 74 3.03 -3.94 0.06
C GLY A 74 4.42 -4.35 0.55
N VAL A 75 4.90 -5.51 0.10
CA VAL A 75 6.28 -5.97 0.34
C VAL A 75 6.94 -6.36 -0.97
N GLU A 76 8.18 -5.93 -1.18
CA GLU A 76 9.04 -6.41 -2.25
C GLU A 76 10.25 -7.12 -1.63
N THR A 77 10.50 -8.35 -2.03
CA THR A 77 11.77 -9.02 -1.75
C THR A 77 12.81 -8.48 -2.72
N ALA A 78 13.95 -8.00 -2.21
CA ALA A 78 15.10 -7.83 -3.08
C ALA A 78 15.42 -9.19 -3.70
N VAL A 79 15.50 -9.27 -5.03
CA VAL A 79 16.07 -10.47 -5.67
C VAL A 79 17.46 -10.60 -5.09
N SER A 80 17.72 -11.64 -4.30
CA SER A 80 19.07 -11.98 -3.87
C SER A 80 19.92 -11.96 -5.14
N GLY A 81 20.88 -11.04 -5.20
CA GLY A 81 21.69 -10.82 -6.38
C GLY A 81 22.07 -12.17 -6.97
N GLY A 82 21.73 -12.36 -8.25
CA GLY A 82 22.40 -13.39 -9.04
C GLY A 82 23.88 -13.23 -8.76
N ALA A 83 24.51 -14.37 -8.44
CA ALA A 83 25.92 -14.46 -8.16
C ALA A 83 26.70 -13.57 -9.13
N ASP A 84 27.66 -12.84 -8.56
CA ASP A 84 28.85 -12.38 -9.25
C ASP A 84 29.25 -13.41 -10.33
N ARG A 85 29.10 -13.00 -11.58
CA ARG A 85 29.62 -13.66 -12.78
C ARG A 85 30.22 -12.59 -13.66
#